data_AF-A0A497LGR5-F1
#
_entry.id   AF-A0A497LGR5-F1
#
_cell.length_a   1.000
_cell.length_b   1.000
_cell.length_c   1.000
_cell.angle_alpha   90.00
_cell.angle_beta   90.00
_cell.angle_gamma   90.00
#
_symmetry.space_group_name_H-M   'P 1'
#
loop_
_entity.id
_entity.type
_entity.pdbx_description
1 polymer ?
#
loop_
_entity_poly.entity_id
_entity_poly.type
_entity_poly.pdbx_seq_one_letter_code
_entity_poly.pdbx_strand_id
1 'polypeptide(L)' 'MQHALILIIFFAFFMVASLLIPTPMFPGNVFCRLIGISAVEYSRFLSAVFNGVFYGSILWLVFVVISRRFEEK' A
#
# COMPACT_ATOMS: atom_id res chain seq x y z
N MET A 1 -17.79 5.69 -6.19
CA MET A 1 -17.49 6.02 -4.78
C MET A 1 -17.09 4.79 -3.95
N GLN A 2 -17.87 3.70 -3.96
CA GLN A 2 -17.60 2.50 -3.13
C GLN A 2 -16.21 1.88 -3.36
N HIS A 3 -15.80 1.67 -4.62
CA HIS A 3 -14.50 1.11 -4.95
C HIS A 3 -13.32 1.99 -4.46
N ALA A 4 -13.47 3.31 -4.49
CA ALA A 4 -12.44 4.23 -4.01
C ALA A 4 -12.32 4.19 -2.48
N LEU A 5 -13.44 4.05 -1.76
CA LEU A 5 -13.42 3.87 -0.30
C LEU A 5 -12.70 2.58 0.11
N ILE A 6 -12.92 1.50 -0.61
CA ILE A 6 -12.25 0.21 -0.34
C ILE A 6 -10.75 0.34 -0.56
N LEU A 7 -10.33 1.03 -1.63
CA LEU A 7 -8.91 1.33 -1.87
C LEU A 7 -8.32 2.14 -0.71
N ILE A 8 -9.01 3.19 -0.24
CA ILE A 8 -8.54 4.04 0.86
C ILE A 8 -8.39 3.21 2.16
N ILE A 9 -9.34 2.31 2.44
CA ILE A 9 -9.27 1.43 3.62
C ILE A 9 -8.07 0.50 3.54
N PHE A 10 -7.87 -0.18 2.40
CA PHE A 10 -6.71 -1.07 2.25
C PHE A 10 -5.39 -0.29 2.30
N PHE A 11 -5.33 0.86 1.64
CA PHE A 11 -4.19 1.77 1.71
C PHE A 11 -3.84 2.14 3.16
N ALA A 12 -4.83 2.65 3.91
CA ALA A 12 -4.64 3.06 5.30
C ALA A 12 -4.20 1.89 6.18
N PHE A 13 -4.81 0.72 6.01
CA PHE A 13 -4.46 -0.49 6.76
C PHE A 13 -2.99 -0.88 6.54
N PHE A 14 -2.54 -0.97 5.30
CA PHE A 14 -1.16 -1.36 4.99
C PHE A 14 -0.14 -0.28 5.34
N MET A 15 -0.50 1.00 5.20
CA MET A 15 0.34 2.11 5.61
C MET A 15 0.56 2.08 7.13
N VAL A 16 -0.51 1.98 7.92
CA VAL A 16 -0.44 1.90 9.38
C VAL A 16 0.33 0.65 9.81
N ALA A 17 0.03 -0.51 9.24
CA ALA A 17 0.77 -1.74 9.52
C ALA A 17 2.27 -1.57 9.25
N SER A 18 2.66 -0.99 8.11
CA SER A 18 4.07 -0.71 7.80
C SER A 18 4.74 0.28 8.77
N LEU A 19 3.99 1.24 9.32
CA LEU A 19 4.53 2.15 10.33
C LEU A 19 4.79 1.45 11.66
N LEU A 20 3.89 0.55 12.08
CA LEU A 20 4.03 -0.19 13.34
C LEU A 20 5.11 -1.28 13.28
N ILE A 21 5.36 -1.85 12.11
CA ILE A 21 6.40 -2.87 11.95
C ILE A 21 7.80 -2.22 12.11
N PRO A 22 8.65 -2.74 13.02
CA PRO A 22 9.97 -2.17 13.30
C PRO A 22 11.02 -2.48 12.23
N THR A 23 10.72 -3.40 11.31
CA THR A 23 11.61 -3.83 10.23
C THR A 23 11.22 -3.21 8.89
N PRO A 24 12.20 -2.86 8.03
CA PRO A 24 11.91 -2.27 6.73
C PRO A 24 11.18 -3.27 5.83
N MET A 25 9.95 -2.92 5.42
CA MET A 25 9.09 -3.79 4.63
C MET A 25 9.22 -3.48 3.14
N PHE A 26 9.46 -4.53 2.35
CA PHE A 26 9.45 -4.48 0.89
C PHE A 26 8.03 -4.20 0.36
N PRO A 27 7.84 -3.53 -0.79
CA PRO A 27 8.86 -2.88 -1.64
C PRO A 27 9.21 -1.44 -1.23
N GLY A 28 8.54 -0.86 -0.25
CA GLY A 28 8.69 0.55 0.11
C GLY A 28 10.12 0.95 0.47
N ASN A 29 10.86 0.07 1.13
CA ASN A 29 12.28 0.29 1.46
C ASN A 29 13.18 0.36 0.20
N VAL A 30 12.87 -0.44 -0.83
CA VAL A 30 13.59 -0.46 -2.11
C VAL A 30 13.30 0.81 -2.90
N PHE A 31 12.04 1.26 -2.94
CA PHE A 31 11.69 2.54 -3.55
C PHE A 31 12.40 3.72 -2.87
N CYS A 32 12.45 3.74 -1.53
CA CYS A 32 13.18 4.76 -0.80
C CYS A 32 14.68 4.76 -1.13
N ARG A 33 15.30 3.58 -1.25
CA ARG A 33 16.70 3.45 -1.67
C ARG A 33 16.94 3.90 -3.11
N LEU A 34 16.04 3.54 -4.03
CA LEU A 34 16.12 3.92 -5.45
C LEU A 34 16.04 5.44 -5.64
N ILE A 35 15.22 6.13 -4.83
CA ILE A 35 15.08 7.58 -4.87
C ILE A 35 16.23 8.29 -4.11
N GLY A 36 17.17 7.54 -3.51
CA GLY A 36 18.30 8.10 -2.76
C GLY A 36 17.93 8.63 -1.37
N ILE A 37 16.76 8.27 -0.85
CA ILE A 37 16.22 8.72 0.46
C ILE A 37 16.73 7.79 1.59
N SER A 38 17.95 7.27 1.47
CA SER A 38 18.46 6.22 2.37
C SER A 38 18.80 6.71 3.79
N ALA A 39 18.88 8.03 4.02
CA ALA A 39 19.30 8.63 5.29
C ALA A 39 18.31 9.65 5.88
N VAL A 40 17.14 9.84 5.26
CA VAL A 40 16.20 10.88 5.67
C VAL A 40 15.25 10.35 6.75
N GLU A 41 14.97 11.15 7.76
CA GLU A 41 13.97 10.91 8.82
C GLU A 41 12.60 10.48 8.27
N TYR A 42 12.27 10.92 7.05
CA TYR A 42 11.07 10.56 6.31
C TYR A 42 11.10 9.18 5.65
N SER A 43 12.24 8.49 5.56
CA SER A 43 12.37 7.19 4.87
C SER A 43 11.38 6.15 5.39
N ARG A 44 11.14 6.12 6.71
CA ARG A 44 10.15 5.23 7.33
C ARG A 44 8.73 5.55 6.89
N PHE A 45 8.36 6.84 6.91
CA PHE A 45 7.03 7.29 6.51
C PHE A 45 6.80 7.07 5.01
N LEU A 46 7.76 7.46 4.17
CA LEU A 46 7.68 7.28 2.72
C LEU A 46 7.61 5.79 2.35
N SER A 47 8.40 4.95 2.99
CA SER A 47 8.34 3.50 2.81
C SER A 47 6.95 2.96 3.16
N ALA A 48 6.35 3.44 4.25
CA ALA A 48 4.99 3.04 4.63
C ALA A 48 3.93 3.52 3.62
N VAL A 49 4.08 4.72 3.06
CA VAL A 49 3.20 5.20 1.98
C VAL A 49 3.34 4.33 0.74
N PHE A 50 4.57 4.03 0.30
CA PHE A 50 4.79 3.14 -0.84
C PHE A 50 4.20 1.74 -0.62
N ASN A 51 4.36 1.17 0.58
CA ASN A 51 3.75 -0.10 0.93
C ASN A 51 2.21 -0.01 0.94
N GLY A 52 1.65 1.06 1.52
CA GLY A 52 0.21 1.32 1.51
C GLY A 52 -0.35 1.35 0.09
N VAL A 53 0.30 2.07 -0.82
CA VAL A 53 -0.12 2.14 -2.23
C VAL A 53 0.04 0.78 -2.90
N PHE A 54 1.18 0.12 -2.73
CA PHE A 54 1.48 -1.13 -3.42
C PHE A 54 0.53 -2.25 -3.00
N TYR A 55 0.44 -2.55 -1.71
CA TYR A 55 -0.44 -3.62 -1.21
C TYR A 55 -1.91 -3.23 -1.28
N GLY A 56 -2.24 -1.97 -1.02
CA GLY A 56 -3.60 -1.46 -1.12
C GLY A 56 -4.16 -1.57 -2.55
N SER A 57 -3.37 -1.21 -3.56
CA SER A 57 -3.78 -1.32 -4.96
C SER A 57 -3.90 -2.77 -5.44
N ILE A 58 -3.00 -3.67 -5.00
CA ILE A 58 -3.08 -5.10 -5.33
C ILE A 58 -4.38 -5.71 -4.78
N LEU A 59 -4.65 -5.55 -3.48
CA LEU A 59 -5.89 -6.10 -2.90
C LEU A 59 -7.13 -5.45 -3.48
N TRP A 60 -7.08 -4.14 -3.75
CA TRP A 60 -8.18 -3.45 -4.39
C TRP A 60 -8.44 -3.96 -5.81
N LEU A 61 -7.41 -4.19 -6.62
CA LEU A 61 -7.56 -4.78 -7.95
C LEU A 61 -8.17 -6.18 -7.88
N VAL A 62 -7.67 -7.02 -6.97
CA VAL A 62 -8.24 -8.36 -6.74
C VAL A 62 -9.72 -8.25 -6.35
N PHE A 63 -10.06 -7.36 -5.43
CA PHE A 63 -11.45 -7.12 -5.02
C PHE A 63 -12.31 -6.68 -6.19
N VAL A 64 -11.87 -5.70 -6.98
CA VAL A 64 -12.61 -5.21 -8.16
C VAL A 64 -12.85 -6.31 -9.17
N VAL A 65 -11.82 -7.12 -9.48
CA VAL A 65 -11.95 -8.24 -10.42
C VAL A 65 -12.95 -9.27 -9.89
N ILE A 66 -12.88 -9.61 -8.61
CA ILE A 66 -13.81 -10.56 -7.99
C ILE A 66 -15.23 -10.01 -8.02
N SER A 67 -15.46 -8.77 -7.57
CA SER A 67 -16.79 -8.14 -7.54
C SER A 67 -17.43 -8.11 -8.93
N ARG A 68 -16.66 -7.74 -9.96
CA ARG A 68 -17.16 -7.75 -11.35
C ARG A 68 -17.60 -9.14 -11.80
N ARG A 69 -16.87 -10.19 -11.40
CA ARG A 69 -17.19 -11.59 -11.75
C ARG A 69 -18.45 -12.10 -11.04
N PHE A 70 -18.86 -11.50 -9.93
CA PHE A 70 -20.09 -11.82 -9.23
C PHE A 70 -21.30 -11.05 -9.76
N GLU A 71 -21.13 -9.85 -10.31
CA GLU A 71 -22.21 -9.09 -10.97
C GLU A 71 -22.59 -9.65 -12.36
N GLU A 72 -21.67 -10.33 -13.04
CA GLU A 72 -21.91 -10.95 -14.36
C GLU A 72 -22.64 -12.31 -14.29
N LYS A 73 -23.00 -12.79 -13.08
CA LYS A 73 -23.81 -14.00 -12.85
C LYS A 73 -25.19 -13.65 -12.32
#